data_AF-A0A9E3W5W4-F1
#
_entry.id   AF-A0A9E3W5W4-F1
#
_cell.length_a   1.000
_cell.length_b   1.000
_cell.length_c   1.000
_cell.angle_alpha   90.00
_cell.angle_beta   90.00
_cell.angle_gamma   90.00
#
_symmetry.space_group_name_H-M   'P 1'
#
loop_
_entity.id
_entity.type
_entity.pdbx_description
1 polymer ?
#
loop_
_entity_poly.entity_id
_entity_poly.type
_entity_poly.pdbx_seq_one_letter_code
_entity_poly.pdbx_strand_id
1 'polypeptide(L)'
;MSEAPAIRYPRRVLIRFLLRLLGRVLIRVFARPQVTGLENLPEHGPLILVGNHVALVEVVMMALYVPWTVEFIGNGDIPFDPRFAWMVNLYGMIPVNRGSTDRKELNVPLDVL
;
A
#
# COMPACT_ATOMS: atom_id res chain seq x y z
N MET A 1 7.63 -24.03 -10.91
CA MET A 1 6.80 -22.81 -10.76
C MET A 1 6.57 -22.62 -9.28
N SER A 2 7.10 -21.54 -8.69
CA SER A 2 7.04 -21.29 -7.24
C SER A 2 5.61 -20.95 -6.83
N GLU A 3 5.10 -21.55 -5.76
CA GLU A 3 3.89 -21.06 -5.09
C GLU A 3 4.11 -19.60 -4.65
N ALA A 4 3.06 -18.78 -4.73
CA ALA A 4 3.10 -17.45 -4.17
C ALA A 4 3.12 -17.59 -2.63
N PRO A 5 4.07 -16.97 -1.93
CA PRO A 5 4.23 -17.18 -0.48
C PRO A 5 3.05 -16.56 0.27
N ALA A 6 2.45 -17.34 1.18
CA ALA A 6 1.42 -16.85 2.09
C ALA A 6 1.94 -15.68 2.95
N ILE A 7 1.10 -14.67 3.17
CA ILE A 7 1.46 -13.49 3.97
C ILE A 7 1.00 -13.70 5.40
N ARG A 8 1.93 -13.57 6.36
CA ARG A 8 1.57 -13.47 7.78
C ARG A 8 1.18 -12.03 8.12
N TYR A 9 -0.08 -11.82 8.48
CA TYR A 9 -0.62 -10.52 8.90
C TYR A 9 -0.87 -10.47 10.42
N PRO A 10 -0.60 -9.34 11.12
CA PRO A 10 -0.02 -8.09 10.62
C PRO A 10 1.51 -8.17 10.43
N ARG A 11 2.05 -7.37 9.51
CA ARG A 11 3.49 -7.28 9.22
C ARG A 11 3.98 -5.84 9.11
N ARG A 12 5.27 -5.63 9.35
CA ARG A 12 5.97 -4.34 9.16
C ARG A 12 5.32 -3.15 9.88
N VAL A 13 4.59 -3.41 10.96
CA VAL A 13 3.77 -2.42 11.68
C VAL A 13 4.61 -1.22 12.12
N LEU A 14 5.76 -1.48 12.78
CA LEU A 14 6.65 -0.42 13.25
C LEU A 14 7.23 0.40 12.09
N ILE A 15 7.75 -0.26 11.06
CA ILE A 15 8.35 0.42 9.90
C ILE A 15 7.30 1.33 9.22
N ARG A 16 6.09 0.82 8.97
CA ARG A 16 5.02 1.59 8.33
C ARG A 16 4.51 2.73 9.21
N PHE A 17 4.46 2.54 10.52
CA PHE A 17 4.15 3.60 11.47
C PHE A 17 5.19 4.75 11.38
N LEU A 18 6.48 4.41 11.37
CA LEU A 18 7.55 5.40 11.25
C LEU A 18 7.54 6.11 9.89
N LEU A 19 7.33 5.37 8.80
CA LEU A 19 7.18 5.94 7.45
C LEU A 19 5.97 6.88 7.37
N ARG A 20 4.85 6.52 8.01
CA ARG A 20 3.67 7.37 8.09
C ARG A 20 3.96 8.67 8.85
N LEU A 21 4.63 8.58 10.00
CA LEU A 21 4.99 9.76 10.78
C LEU A 21 5.90 10.70 9.96
N LEU A 22 6.96 10.15 9.38
CA LEU A 22 7.90 10.90 8.55
C LEU A 22 7.21 11.54 7.35
N GLY A 23 6.42 10.78 6.59
CA GLY A 23 5.72 11.29 5.42
C GLY A 23 4.69 12.37 5.77
N ARG A 24 4.01 12.26 6.91
CA ARG A 24 3.10 13.30 7.44
C ARG A 24 3.81 14.60 7.78
N VAL A 25 5.05 14.53 8.26
CA VAL A 25 5.88 15.72 8.50
C VAL A 25 6.31 16.32 7.16
N LEU A 26 6.92 15.52 6.28
CA LEU A 26 7.41 15.98 4.99
C LEU A 26 6.32 16.63 4.14
N ILE A 27 5.15 16.00 4.01
CA ILE A 27 4.06 16.54 3.20
C ILE A 27 3.52 17.87 3.75
N ARG A 28 3.57 18.11 5.06
CA ARG A 28 3.18 19.40 5.66
C ARG A 28 4.23 20.48 5.50
N VAL A 29 5.50 20.10 5.37
CA VAL A 29 6.59 21.04 5.09
C VAL A 29 6.52 21.52 3.64
N PHE A 30 6.26 20.60 2.70
CA PHE A 30 6.28 20.91 1.26
C PHE A 30 4.92 21.26 0.66
N ALA A 31 3.81 20.90 1.32
CA ALA A 31 2.46 21.10 0.82
C ALA A 31 1.45 21.40 1.94
N ARG A 32 0.24 21.78 1.54
CA ARG A 32 -0.92 21.98 2.44
C ARG A 32 -2.02 20.99 2.10
N PRO A 33 -1.87 19.71 2.46
CA PRO A 33 -2.85 18.68 2.14
C PRO A 33 -4.19 18.99 2.82
N GLN A 34 -5.27 18.94 2.04
CA GLN A 34 -6.64 18.99 2.55
C GLN A 34 -7.25 17.60 2.35
N VAL A 35 -7.84 17.05 3.41
CA VAL A 35 -8.46 15.73 3.39
C VAL A 35 -9.87 15.88 3.94
N THR A 36 -10.86 15.44 3.17
CA THR A 36 -12.29 15.50 3.48
C THR A 36 -12.88 14.10 3.44
N GLY A 37 -14.01 13.87 4.13
CA GLY A 37 -14.72 12.59 4.06
C GLY A 37 -14.07 11.45 4.86
N LEU A 38 -13.17 11.74 5.81
CA LEU A 38 -12.57 10.72 6.68
C LEU A 38 -13.63 10.06 7.59
N GLU A 39 -14.70 10.78 7.90
CA GLU A 39 -15.87 10.31 8.62
C GLU A 39 -16.66 9.22 7.88
N ASN A 40 -16.45 9.07 6.56
CA ASN A 40 -17.06 7.99 5.78
C ASN A 40 -16.28 6.68 5.87
N LEU A 41 -15.10 6.69 6.50
CA LEU A 41 -14.28 5.49 6.65
C LEU A 41 -14.83 4.60 7.76
N PRO A 42 -14.99 3.29 7.54
CA PRO A 42 -15.47 2.38 8.57
C PRO A 42 -14.48 2.27 9.73
N GLU A 43 -15.00 2.18 10.96
CA GLU A 43 -14.15 2.06 12.16
C GLU A 43 -13.44 0.70 12.25
N HIS A 44 -14.09 -0.36 11.76
CA HIS A 44 -13.66 -1.75 11.89
C HIS A 44 -13.94 -2.57 10.63
N GLY A 45 -13.24 -3.71 10.53
CA GLY A 45 -13.44 -4.73 9.52
C GLY A 45 -12.44 -4.68 8.36
N PRO A 46 -12.37 -5.77 7.57
CA PRO A 46 -11.64 -5.76 6.32
C PRO A 46 -12.29 -4.79 5.34
N LEU A 47 -11.47 -4.11 4.56
CA LEU A 47 -11.92 -3.21 3.52
C LEU A 47 -10.94 -3.19 2.36
N ILE A 48 -11.48 -2.90 1.19
CA ILE A 48 -10.70 -2.67 0.00
C ILE A 48 -10.70 -1.16 -0.25
N LEU A 49 -9.55 -0.52 -0.05
CA LEU A 49 -9.38 0.90 -0.29
C LEU A 49 -9.00 1.13 -1.76
N VAL A 50 -9.88 1.78 -2.51
CA VAL A 50 -9.69 2.03 -3.95
C VAL A 50 -9.47 3.52 -4.18
N GLY A 51 -8.36 3.86 -4.84
CA GLY A 51 -8.03 5.22 -5.26
C GLY A 51 -7.96 5.32 -6.79
N ASN A 52 -8.27 6.49 -7.33
CA ASN A 52 -7.93 6.81 -8.71
C ASN A 52 -6.39 6.91 -8.83
N HIS A 53 -5.80 6.45 -9.94
CA HIS A 53 -4.36 6.37 -10.12
C HIS A 53 -3.86 7.33 -11.22
N VAL A 54 -3.81 8.63 -10.91
CA VAL A 54 -3.24 9.66 -11.77
C VAL A 54 -1.73 9.83 -11.51
N ALA A 55 -1.26 9.67 -10.27
CA ALA A 55 0.13 9.85 -9.87
C ALA A 55 0.50 9.14 -8.56
N LEU A 56 1.79 8.88 -8.34
CA LEU A 56 2.31 8.26 -7.11
C LEU A 56 1.81 8.91 -5.80
N VAL A 57 1.50 10.21 -5.84
CA VAL A 57 1.01 10.96 -4.68
C VAL A 57 -0.26 10.37 -4.07
N GLU A 58 -1.13 9.70 -4.84
CA GLU A 58 -2.36 9.12 -4.30
C GLU A 58 -2.06 7.98 -3.32
N VAL A 59 -1.15 7.08 -3.70
CA VAL A 59 -0.68 5.98 -2.85
C VAL A 59 -0.05 6.53 -1.57
N VAL A 60 0.75 7.60 -1.68
CA VAL A 60 1.34 8.28 -0.53
C VAL A 60 0.24 8.86 0.38
N MET A 61 -0.69 9.63 -0.18
CA MET A 61 -1.78 10.24 0.60
C MET A 61 -2.64 9.20 1.32
N MET A 62 -2.96 8.08 0.66
CA MET A 62 -3.69 6.96 1.27
C MET A 62 -2.89 6.34 2.43
N ALA A 63 -1.59 6.07 2.25
CA ALA A 63 -0.74 5.53 3.30
C ALA A 63 -0.65 6.46 4.53
N LEU A 64 -0.68 7.77 4.30
CA LEU A 64 -0.51 8.79 5.32
C LEU A 64 -1.80 9.12 6.07
N TYR A 65 -2.94 9.24 5.40
CA TYR A 65 -4.11 9.91 5.97
C TYR A 65 -5.25 8.97 6.40
N VAL A 66 -5.32 7.74 5.90
CA VAL A 66 -6.30 6.78 6.42
C VAL A 66 -5.89 6.27 7.80
N PRO A 67 -6.86 5.90 8.67
CA PRO A 67 -6.56 5.54 10.06
C PRO A 67 -5.81 4.20 10.16
N TRP A 68 -6.06 3.25 9.26
CA TRP A 68 -5.47 1.91 9.28
C TRP A 68 -4.16 1.82 8.48
N THR A 69 -3.33 0.81 8.73
CA THR A 69 -2.15 0.54 7.89
C THR A 69 -2.59 -0.10 6.57
N VAL A 70 -2.23 0.50 5.44
CA VAL A 70 -2.65 0.03 4.11
C VAL A 70 -1.68 -1.00 3.55
N GLU A 71 -2.19 -2.12 3.06
CA GLU A 71 -1.45 -3.07 2.22
C GLU A 71 -1.71 -2.73 0.75
N PHE A 72 -0.66 -2.34 0.02
CA PHE A 72 -0.78 -2.01 -1.39
C PHE A 72 -0.49 -3.22 -2.26
N ILE A 73 -1.28 -3.36 -3.32
CA ILE A 73 -1.05 -4.30 -4.41
C ILE A 73 -0.51 -3.52 -5.59
N GLY A 74 0.52 -4.02 -6.26
CA GLY A 74 1.06 -3.39 -7.46
C GLY A 74 1.66 -4.39 -8.44
N ASN A 75 2.17 -3.88 -9.55
CA ASN A 75 2.81 -4.67 -10.60
C ASN A 75 4.02 -5.44 -10.05
N GLY A 76 3.97 -6.77 -10.14
CA GLY A 76 5.11 -7.66 -9.88
C GLY A 76 5.91 -7.98 -11.14
N ASP A 77 5.30 -7.79 -12.30
CA ASP A 77 5.81 -8.15 -13.63
C ASP A 77 6.77 -7.10 -14.21
N ILE A 78 6.75 -5.88 -13.68
CA ILE A 78 7.58 -4.76 -14.14
C ILE A 78 8.41 -4.26 -12.95
N PRO A 79 9.74 -4.16 -13.08
CA PRO A 79 10.58 -3.65 -12.01
C PRO A 79 10.26 -2.17 -11.74
N PHE A 80 10.23 -1.81 -10.46
CA PHE A 80 10.16 -0.41 -10.06
C PHE A 80 11.43 0.34 -10.48
N ASP A 81 11.28 1.64 -10.75
CA ASP A 81 12.42 2.54 -10.94
C ASP A 81 13.38 2.39 -9.74
N PRO A 82 14.68 2.13 -9.98
CA PRO A 82 15.67 1.90 -8.92
C PRO A 82 15.72 3.02 -7.86
N ARG A 83 15.38 4.25 -8.23
CA ARG A 83 15.34 5.42 -7.33
C ARG A 83 14.27 5.28 -6.24
N PHE A 84 13.20 4.53 -6.52
CA PHE A 84 12.06 4.34 -5.63
C PHE A 84 11.88 2.88 -5.18
N ALA A 85 12.53 1.91 -5.83
CA ALA A 85 12.41 0.49 -5.53
C ALA A 85 12.72 0.15 -4.07
N TRP A 86 13.72 0.81 -3.47
CA TRP A 86 14.07 0.62 -2.06
C TRP A 86 12.89 0.96 -1.12
N MET A 87 12.11 2.00 -1.44
CA MET A 87 10.97 2.44 -0.63
C MET A 87 9.80 1.46 -0.76
N VAL A 88 9.53 0.97 -1.97
CA VAL A 88 8.51 -0.07 -2.22
C VAL A 88 8.88 -1.35 -1.48
N ASN A 89 10.14 -1.75 -1.56
CA ASN A 89 10.68 -2.92 -0.86
C ASN A 89 10.66 -2.75 0.66
N LEU A 90 10.88 -1.55 1.18
CA LEU A 90 10.80 -1.24 2.61
C LEU A 90 9.36 -1.27 3.11
N TYR A 91 8.43 -0.69 2.36
CA TYR A 91 7.00 -0.69 2.69
C TYR A 91 6.39 -2.10 2.63
N GLY A 92 6.83 -2.90 1.65
CA GLY A 92 6.40 -4.29 1.46
C GLY A 92 5.10 -4.39 0.69
N MET A 93 5.06 -3.80 -0.50
CA MET A 93 3.95 -3.96 -1.44
C MET A 93 3.76 -5.44 -1.81
N ILE A 94 2.52 -5.86 -2.04
CA ILE A 94 2.15 -7.18 -2.56
C ILE A 94 2.29 -7.14 -4.09
N PRO A 95 3.26 -7.87 -4.68
CA PRO A 95 3.41 -7.92 -6.13
C PRO A 95 2.34 -8.84 -6.75
N VAL A 96 1.77 -8.42 -7.87
CA VAL A 96 0.86 -9.21 -8.70
C VAL A 96 1.31 -9.12 -10.15
N ASN A 97 1.55 -10.25 -10.79
CA ASN A 97 1.95 -10.36 -12.18
C ASN A 97 0.71 -10.34 -13.07
N ARG A 98 0.63 -9.33 -13.94
CA ARG A 98 -0.47 -9.19 -14.89
C ARG A 98 -0.32 -10.24 -16.00
N GLY A 99 -1.43 -10.85 -16.42
CA GLY A 99 -1.46 -11.81 -17.53
C GLY A 99 -1.00 -13.23 -17.20
N SER A 100 -0.71 -13.54 -15.93
CA SER A 100 -0.57 -14.94 -15.50
C SER A 100 -1.93 -15.64 -15.61
N THR A 101 -1.95 -16.84 -16.20
CA THR A 101 -3.18 -17.65 -16.34
C THR A 101 -3.67 -18.18 -14.99
N ASP A 102 -2.78 -18.21 -13.99
CA ASP A 102 -3.04 -18.70 -12.65
C ASP A 102 -3.45 -17.55 -11.72
N ARG A 103 -4.72 -17.51 -11.31
CA ARG A 103 -5.27 -16.47 -10.42
C ARG A 103 -4.75 -16.55 -8.99
N LYS A 104 -3.86 -17.50 -8.66
CA LYS A 104 -3.31 -17.68 -7.31
C LYS A 104 -2.69 -16.42 -6.72
N GLU A 105 -2.07 -15.58 -7.54
CA GLU A 105 -1.48 -14.31 -7.07
C GLU A 105 -2.54 -13.30 -6.59
N LEU A 106 -3.77 -13.39 -7.11
CA LEU A 106 -4.90 -12.58 -6.62
C LEU A 106 -5.47 -13.08 -5.29
N ASN A 107 -5.08 -14.28 -4.84
CA ASN A 107 -5.49 -14.79 -3.53
C ASN A 107 -4.57 -14.29 -2.42
N VAL A 108 -3.32 -13.91 -2.72
CA VAL A 108 -2.36 -13.42 -1.72
C VAL A 108 -2.87 -12.20 -0.94
N PRO A 109 -3.55 -11.22 -1.56
CA PRO A 109 -4.19 -10.12 -0.82
C PRO A 109 -5.29 -10.55 0.15
N LEU A 110 -5.85 -11.76 0.04
CA LEU A 110 -6.85 -12.26 0.99
C LEU A 110 -6.22 -12.56 2.36
N ASP A 111 -4.91 -12.83 2.41
CA ASP A 111 -4.18 -13.10 3.67
C ASP A 111 -4.07 -11.86 4.58
N VAL A 112 -4.42 -10.67 4.07
CA VAL A 112 -4.32 -9.39 4.78
C VAL A 112 -5.68 -8.71 5.01
N LEU A 113 -6.78 -9.42 4.71
CA LEU A 113 -8.14 -9.02 5.04
C LEU A 113 -8.53 -9.55 6.43
#